data_AF-A0A7K3GUM0-F1
#
_entry.id   AF-A0A7K3GUM0-F1
#
_cell.length_a   1.000
_cell.length_b   1.000
_cell.length_c   1.000
_cell.angle_alpha   90.00
_cell.angle_beta   90.00
_cell.angle_gamma   90.00
#
_symmetry.space_group_name_H-M   'P 1'
#
loop_
_entity.id
_entity.type
_entity.pdbx_description
1 polymer ?
#
loop_
_entity_poly.entity_id
_entity_poly.type
_entity_poly.pdbx_seq_one_letter_code
_entity_poly.pdbx_strand_id
1 'polypeptide(L)'
;MTTTSPASTDESPATAAPPPTRGRWSTLRPLILRLHFYAGVFVAPFLLVAATTGLLYAASFQAEKLVYAHELTVDDVGERKLPISEQVSAARQAHPEGAVSAVRPSPEDDATTRVMLSGVEGVDPGHTLAVFVDPYTAKVRGALEQYGSSGALPLRTWIDEFHRDLHLGETGRLYSEFAASWLWVIASAGLVLWFSRRRARRKVRGTTGRRRTLGLHGTVGAWAAAGFIFLSATGLTWSTYAGANIEDLRVSLDQTTPSVSASATGGGEHSGHGAAAGAGGDAAHGVGLDK
;
A
#
# COMPACT_ATOMS: atom_id res chain seq x y z
N MET A 1 13.84 -93.75 44.79
CA MET A 1 15.03 -92.88 44.87
C MET A 1 15.42 -92.54 43.43
N THR A 2 14.80 -91.50 42.87
CA THR A 2 15.17 -90.93 41.57
C THR A 2 14.81 -89.45 41.65
N THR A 3 15.84 -88.62 41.59
CA THR A 3 15.83 -87.18 41.84
C THR A 3 15.24 -86.41 40.68
N THR A 4 14.26 -85.54 40.96
CA THR A 4 13.72 -84.55 40.02
C THR A 4 14.57 -83.27 40.15
N SER A 5 15.33 -82.91 39.11
CA SER A 5 15.97 -81.59 39.01
C SER A 5 14.97 -80.58 38.46
N PRO A 6 14.79 -79.39 39.07
CA PRO A 6 14.03 -78.32 38.45
C PRO A 6 14.92 -77.63 37.40
N ALA A 7 14.45 -77.55 36.16
CA ALA A 7 15.04 -76.69 35.15
C ALA A 7 14.77 -75.24 35.54
N SER A 8 15.79 -74.55 36.04
CA SER A 8 15.77 -73.11 36.26
C SER A 8 15.68 -72.40 34.90
N THR A 9 14.52 -71.79 34.63
CA THR A 9 14.35 -70.88 33.51
C THR A 9 15.05 -69.57 33.88
N ASP A 10 16.26 -69.37 33.34
CA ASP A 10 17.00 -68.12 33.47
C ASP A 10 16.39 -67.10 32.49
N GLU A 11 15.32 -66.43 32.92
CA GLU A 11 14.72 -65.32 32.19
C GLU A 11 15.58 -64.07 32.45
N SER A 12 16.61 -63.88 31.63
CA SER A 12 17.39 -62.64 31.61
C SER A 12 16.44 -61.44 31.50
N PRO A 13 16.53 -60.43 32.40
CA PRO A 13 15.68 -59.25 32.31
C PRO A 13 16.00 -58.53 31.00
N ALA A 14 15.04 -58.51 30.08
CA ALA A 14 15.14 -57.74 28.85
C ALA A 14 15.37 -56.27 29.23
N THR A 15 16.60 -55.80 29.02
CA THR A 15 16.99 -54.39 29.19
C THR A 15 16.01 -53.53 28.41
N ALA A 16 15.13 -52.83 29.13
CA ALA A 16 14.17 -51.91 28.53
C ALA A 16 14.97 -50.86 27.74
N ALA A 17 14.75 -50.82 26.42
CA ALA A 17 15.39 -49.86 25.55
C ALA A 17 15.12 -48.42 26.07
N PRO A 18 16.11 -47.52 26.08
CA PRO A 18 15.91 -46.17 26.56
C PRO A 18 14.79 -45.50 25.77
N PRO A 19 13.91 -44.71 26.43
CA PRO A 19 12.80 -44.07 25.75
C PRO A 19 13.32 -43.19 24.60
N PRO A 20 12.66 -43.18 23.44
CA PRO A 20 13.11 -42.38 22.30
C PRO A 20 13.24 -40.92 22.73
N THR A 21 14.42 -40.33 22.49
CA THR A 21 14.66 -38.93 22.82
C THR A 21 13.69 -38.06 22.04
N ARG A 22 12.83 -37.34 22.75
CA ARG A 22 11.86 -36.42 22.15
C ARG A 22 12.64 -35.32 21.44
N GLY A 23 12.63 -35.33 20.10
CA GLY A 23 13.33 -34.30 19.33
C GLY A 23 12.83 -32.89 19.68
N ARG A 24 13.71 -31.88 19.62
CA ARG A 24 13.43 -30.47 20.00
C ARG A 24 12.09 -29.93 19.43
N TRP A 25 11.75 -30.33 18.19
CA TRP A 25 10.48 -29.98 17.54
C TRP A 25 9.24 -30.48 18.29
N SER A 26 9.29 -31.68 18.87
CA SER A 26 8.17 -32.25 19.61
C SER A 26 7.85 -31.46 20.90
N THR A 27 8.86 -30.84 21.50
CA THR A 27 8.74 -29.96 22.68
C THR A 27 8.29 -28.54 22.31
N LEU A 28 8.78 -28.00 21.18
CA LEU A 28 8.45 -26.64 20.73
C LEU A 28 7.09 -26.53 20.04
N ARG A 29 6.64 -27.58 19.36
CA ARG A 29 5.39 -27.57 18.58
C ARG A 29 4.14 -27.18 19.39
N PRO A 30 3.91 -27.66 20.62
CA PRO A 30 2.77 -27.22 21.43
C PRO A 30 2.81 -25.73 21.76
N LEU A 31 4.00 -25.17 22.02
CA LEU A 31 4.19 -23.74 22.29
C LEU A 31 3.86 -22.91 21.04
N ILE A 32 4.44 -23.25 19.88
CA ILE A 32 4.19 -22.57 18.61
C ILE A 32 2.70 -22.63 18.25
N LEU A 33 2.05 -23.77 18.49
CA LEU A 33 0.62 -23.93 18.23
C LEU A 33 -0.25 -23.03 19.13
N ARG A 34 0.10 -22.90 20.42
CA ARG A 34 -0.59 -21.98 21.33
C ARG A 34 -0.38 -20.53 20.93
N LEU A 35 0.87 -20.14 20.62
CA LEU A 35 1.21 -18.79 20.18
C LEU A 35 0.46 -18.43 18.89
N HIS A 36 0.51 -19.28 17.86
CA HIS A 36 -0.22 -19.06 16.61
C HIS A 36 -1.74 -18.97 16.84
N PHE A 37 -2.30 -19.82 17.71
CA PHE A 37 -3.73 -19.77 18.03
C PHE A 37 -4.13 -18.46 18.70
N TYR A 38 -3.45 -18.07 19.80
CA TYR A 38 -3.79 -16.85 20.52
C TYR A 38 -3.52 -15.60 19.68
N ALA A 39 -2.37 -15.54 19.00
CA ALA A 39 -2.07 -14.46 18.06
C ALA A 39 -3.14 -14.37 16.97
N GLY A 40 -3.56 -15.51 16.40
CA GLY A 40 -4.63 -15.56 15.42
C GLY A 40 -5.97 -15.05 15.97
N VAL A 41 -6.33 -15.37 17.21
CA VAL A 41 -7.58 -14.89 17.83
C VAL A 41 -7.55 -13.36 18.04
N PHE A 42 -6.42 -12.79 18.45
CA PHE A 42 -6.29 -11.34 18.64
C PHE A 42 -6.16 -10.57 17.32
N VAL A 43 -5.50 -11.15 16.32
CA VAL A 43 -5.22 -10.48 15.03
C VAL A 43 -6.35 -10.70 14.03
N ALA A 44 -7.15 -11.76 14.13
CA ALA A 44 -8.22 -12.04 13.16
C ALA A 44 -9.28 -10.93 13.03
N PRO A 45 -9.80 -10.31 14.11
CA PRO A 45 -10.73 -9.19 13.98
C PRO A 45 -10.12 -8.01 13.21
N PHE A 46 -8.86 -7.69 13.49
CA PHE A 46 -8.12 -6.66 12.78
C PHE A 46 -7.95 -7.01 11.29
N LEU A 47 -7.52 -8.23 10.97
CA LEU A 47 -7.38 -8.68 9.58
C LEU A 47 -8.71 -8.67 8.83
N LEU A 48 -9.83 -8.95 9.51
CA LEU A 48 -11.15 -8.83 8.90
C LEU A 48 -11.45 -7.37 8.55
N VAL A 49 -11.23 -6.44 9.48
CA VAL A 49 -11.42 -5.01 9.23
C VAL A 49 -10.50 -4.54 8.10
N ALA A 50 -9.20 -4.81 8.20
CA ALA A 50 -8.21 -4.43 7.19
C ALA A 50 -8.52 -5.01 5.81
N ALA A 51 -8.91 -6.28 5.71
CA ALA A 51 -9.30 -6.88 4.44
C ALA A 51 -10.58 -6.24 3.87
N THR A 52 -11.55 -5.94 4.73
CA THR A 52 -12.81 -5.29 4.32
C THR A 52 -12.55 -3.87 3.82
N THR A 53 -11.76 -3.09 4.55
CA THR A 53 -11.46 -1.70 4.20
C THR A 53 -10.52 -1.61 3.01
N GLY A 54 -9.59 -2.56 2.85
CA GLY A 54 -8.78 -2.68 1.63
C GLY A 54 -9.62 -2.98 0.39
N LEU A 55 -10.64 -3.84 0.51
CA LEU A 55 -11.60 -4.09 -0.57
C LEU A 55 -12.44 -2.84 -0.88
N LEU A 56 -12.92 -2.14 0.14
CA LEU A 56 -13.66 -0.89 -0.03
C LEU A 56 -12.79 0.20 -0.67
N TYR A 57 -11.51 0.29 -0.31
CA TYR A 57 -10.55 1.22 -0.89
C TYR A 57 -10.32 0.92 -2.38
N ALA A 58 -10.21 -0.36 -2.75
CA ALA A 58 -10.09 -0.73 -4.16
C ALA A 58 -11.32 -0.34 -4.99
N ALA A 59 -12.51 -0.36 -4.39
CA ALA A 59 -13.75 0.07 -5.02
C ALA A 59 -14.03 1.58 -4.92
N SER A 60 -13.29 2.31 -4.09
CA SER A 60 -13.62 3.70 -3.75
C SER A 60 -13.45 4.62 -4.94
N PHE A 61 -12.52 4.35 -5.86
CA PHE A 61 -12.36 5.15 -7.08
C PHE A 61 -13.64 5.16 -7.93
N GLN A 62 -14.33 4.03 -8.06
CA GLN A 62 -15.60 3.96 -8.77
C GLN A 62 -16.74 4.56 -7.94
N ALA A 63 -16.74 4.35 -6.63
CA ALA A 63 -17.74 4.93 -5.74
C ALA A 63 -17.69 6.46 -5.73
N GLU A 64 -16.49 7.06 -5.72
CA GLU A 64 -16.29 8.51 -5.76
C GLU A 64 -16.90 9.14 -7.01
N LYS A 65 -16.84 8.46 -8.16
CA LYS A 65 -17.48 8.93 -9.40
C LYS A 65 -19.00 9.06 -9.28
N LEU A 66 -19.62 8.24 -8.44
CA LEU A 66 -21.06 8.25 -8.21
C LEU A 66 -21.43 9.25 -7.10
N VAL A 67 -20.70 9.20 -5.98
CA VAL A 67 -20.98 10.04 -4.81
C VAL A 67 -20.70 11.52 -5.10
N TYR A 68 -19.64 11.81 -5.85
CA TYR A 68 -19.22 13.17 -6.21
C TYR A 68 -19.42 13.45 -7.69
N ALA A 69 -20.44 12.84 -8.32
CA ALA A 69 -20.72 13.02 -9.74
C ALA A 69 -20.91 14.50 -10.10
N HIS A 70 -21.59 15.26 -9.23
CA HIS A 70 -21.85 16.68 -9.46
C HIS A 70 -20.57 17.53 -9.56
N GLU A 71 -19.60 17.27 -8.68
CA GLU A 71 -18.32 17.95 -8.67
C GLU A 71 -17.41 17.46 -9.79
N LEU A 72 -17.47 16.17 -10.10
CA LEU A 72 -16.56 15.53 -11.05
C LEU A 72 -16.93 15.77 -12.50
N THR A 73 -18.22 15.95 -12.81
CA THR A 73 -18.71 16.08 -14.18
C THR A 73 -19.56 17.32 -14.40
N VAL A 74 -19.55 17.80 -15.64
CA VAL A 74 -20.47 18.82 -16.13
C VAL A 74 -21.73 18.18 -16.71
N ASP A 75 -22.84 18.91 -16.65
CA ASP A 75 -24.12 18.42 -17.16
C ASP A 75 -24.20 18.56 -18.70
N ASP A 76 -23.54 19.60 -19.23
CA ASP A 76 -23.50 19.92 -20.67
C ASP A 76 -22.05 20.14 -21.14
N VAL A 77 -21.62 19.40 -22.15
CA VAL A 77 -20.32 19.57 -22.80
C VAL A 77 -20.42 20.70 -23.82
N GLY A 78 -19.71 21.80 -23.56
CA GLY A 78 -19.68 22.95 -24.47
C GLY A 78 -18.75 22.76 -25.68
N GLU A 79 -18.84 23.66 -26.66
CA GLU A 79 -18.04 23.59 -27.89
C GLU A 79 -16.55 23.87 -27.66
N ARG A 80 -16.23 24.74 -26.70
CA ARG A 80 -14.84 25.15 -26.42
C ARG A 80 -14.61 25.36 -24.92
N LYS A 81 -13.60 24.68 -24.39
CA LYS A 81 -13.09 24.90 -23.03
C LYS A 81 -12.47 26.30 -22.94
N LEU A 82 -12.79 27.03 -21.87
CA LEU A 82 -12.19 28.32 -21.51
C LEU A 82 -10.70 28.16 -21.21
N PRO A 83 -9.88 29.22 -21.31
CA PRO A 83 -8.49 29.20 -20.88
C PRO A 83 -8.35 28.74 -19.42
N ILE A 84 -7.32 27.94 -19.12
CA ILE A 84 -7.05 27.47 -17.75
C ILE A 84 -6.91 28.65 -16.77
N SER A 85 -6.39 29.79 -17.23
CA SER A 85 -6.29 31.02 -16.42
C SER A 85 -7.66 31.52 -15.93
N GLU A 86 -8.71 31.42 -16.75
CA GLU A 86 -10.06 31.82 -16.35
C GLU A 86 -10.65 30.84 -15.35
N GLN A 87 -10.42 29.54 -15.54
CA GLN A 87 -10.87 28.49 -14.61
C GLN A 87 -10.17 28.62 -13.24
N VAL A 88 -8.86 28.88 -13.24
CA VAL A 88 -8.09 29.17 -12.01
C VAL A 88 -8.57 30.47 -11.35
N SER A 89 -8.88 31.50 -12.14
CA SER A 89 -9.43 32.75 -11.61
C SER A 89 -10.77 32.52 -10.90
N ALA A 90 -11.67 31.72 -11.47
CA ALA A 90 -12.94 31.37 -10.84
C ALA A 90 -12.75 30.63 -9.50
N ALA A 91 -11.83 29.66 -9.45
CA ALA A 91 -11.50 28.97 -8.20
C ALA A 91 -10.95 29.91 -7.13
N ARG A 92 -10.04 30.82 -7.50
CA ARG A 92 -9.47 31.82 -6.58
C ARG A 92 -10.49 32.88 -6.13
N GLN A 93 -11.51 33.17 -6.94
CA GLN A 93 -12.59 34.06 -6.53
C GLN A 93 -13.52 33.40 -5.52
N ALA A 94 -13.77 32.09 -5.65
CA ALA A 94 -14.57 31.34 -4.69
C ALA A 94 -13.85 31.10 -3.35
N HIS A 95 -12.52 30.91 -3.40
CA HIS A 95 -11.68 30.64 -2.23
C HIS A 95 -10.43 31.54 -2.23
N PRO A 96 -10.57 32.85 -1.97
CA PRO A 96 -9.48 33.82 -2.01
C PRO A 96 -8.41 33.60 -0.93
N GLU A 97 -8.74 32.92 0.16
CA GLU A 97 -7.85 32.53 1.25
C GLU A 97 -6.81 31.48 0.85
N GLY A 98 -7.07 30.70 -0.19
CA GLY A 98 -6.23 29.59 -0.62
C GLY A 98 -5.13 29.99 -1.61
N ALA A 99 -3.95 29.41 -1.45
CA ALA A 99 -2.87 29.50 -2.44
C ALA A 99 -2.98 28.35 -3.45
N VAL A 100 -2.94 28.66 -4.76
CA VAL A 100 -2.95 27.62 -5.80
C VAL A 100 -1.66 26.79 -5.70
N SER A 101 -1.81 25.51 -5.41
CA SER A 101 -0.69 24.57 -5.27
C SER A 101 -0.50 23.71 -6.51
N ALA A 102 -1.58 23.36 -7.21
CA ALA A 102 -1.53 22.68 -8.50
C ALA A 102 -2.88 22.78 -9.24
N VAL A 103 -2.86 22.49 -10.54
CA VAL A 103 -4.05 22.46 -11.40
C VAL A 103 -4.06 21.15 -12.18
N ARG A 104 -5.21 20.47 -12.19
CA ARG A 104 -5.49 19.31 -13.06
C ARG A 104 -6.59 19.70 -14.03
N PRO A 105 -6.24 20.06 -15.28
CA PRO A 105 -7.22 20.30 -16.34
C PRO A 105 -8.17 19.11 -16.51
N SER A 106 -9.36 19.37 -17.02
CA SER A 106 -10.35 18.32 -17.31
C SER A 106 -9.76 17.24 -18.23
N PRO A 107 -9.60 15.98 -17.73
CA PRO A 107 -8.98 14.91 -18.50
C PRO A 107 -9.88 14.37 -19.61
N GLU A 108 -11.19 14.50 -19.43
CA GLU A 108 -12.24 14.09 -20.35
C GLU A 108 -13.10 15.32 -20.70
N ASP A 109 -13.98 15.22 -21.71
CA ASP A 109 -14.79 16.37 -22.15
C ASP A 109 -15.89 16.71 -21.14
N ASP A 110 -16.46 15.71 -20.47
CA ASP A 110 -17.47 15.85 -19.43
C ASP A 110 -16.88 16.09 -18.03
N ALA A 111 -15.55 16.05 -17.88
CA ALA A 111 -14.91 16.22 -16.58
C ALA A 111 -14.70 17.71 -16.21
N THR A 112 -14.72 18.00 -14.91
CA THR A 112 -14.34 19.32 -14.39
C THR A 112 -12.82 19.47 -14.28
N THR A 113 -12.36 20.73 -14.33
CA THR A 113 -10.98 21.07 -13.95
C THR A 113 -10.88 21.14 -12.44
N ARG A 114 -9.83 20.55 -11.86
CA ARG A 114 -9.55 20.67 -10.43
C ARG A 114 -8.45 21.69 -10.19
N VAL A 115 -8.73 22.68 -9.37
CA VAL A 115 -7.76 23.66 -8.88
C VAL A 115 -7.52 23.36 -7.41
N MET A 116 -6.31 22.92 -7.07
CA MET A 116 -5.96 22.55 -5.70
C MET A 116 -5.42 23.76 -4.96
N LEU A 117 -6.01 24.06 -3.81
CA LEU A 117 -5.66 25.18 -2.94
C LEU A 117 -5.06 24.66 -1.63
N SER A 118 -3.93 25.22 -1.21
CA SER A 118 -3.32 25.00 0.10
C SER A 118 -3.57 26.19 1.02
N GLY A 119 -3.46 25.96 2.33
CA GLY A 119 -3.58 27.03 3.34
C GLY A 119 -5.01 27.53 3.57
N VAL A 120 -6.02 26.80 3.09
CA VAL A 120 -7.43 27.12 3.36
C VAL A 120 -7.77 26.71 4.79
N GLU A 121 -8.45 27.58 5.53
CA GLU A 121 -8.89 27.31 6.90
C GLU A 121 -9.87 26.13 6.94
N GLY A 122 -9.69 25.21 7.89
CA GLY A 122 -10.52 24.01 8.03
C GLY A 122 -10.12 22.83 7.16
N VAL A 123 -9.04 22.95 6.36
CA VAL A 123 -8.42 21.84 5.62
C VAL A 123 -7.20 21.35 6.39
N ASP A 124 -7.04 20.03 6.50
CA ASP A 124 -6.03 19.44 7.37
C ASP A 124 -4.59 19.74 6.87
N PRO A 125 -3.60 19.88 7.79
CA PRO A 125 -2.20 20.10 7.43
C PRO A 125 -1.60 18.90 6.69
N GLY A 126 -1.67 18.91 5.36
CA GLY A 126 -1.29 17.79 4.49
C GLY A 126 -2.30 17.52 3.37
N HIS A 127 -3.47 18.14 3.46
CA HIS A 127 -4.52 18.12 2.46
C HIS A 127 -4.52 19.40 1.63
N THR A 128 -5.26 19.34 0.53
CA THR A 128 -5.56 20.50 -0.32
C THR A 128 -7.06 20.56 -0.57
N LEU A 129 -7.62 21.76 -0.70
CA LEU A 129 -8.98 21.92 -1.17
C LEU A 129 -8.98 21.82 -2.70
N ALA A 130 -9.59 20.77 -3.26
CA ALA A 130 -9.81 20.66 -4.69
C ALA A 130 -11.10 21.39 -5.06
N VAL A 131 -10.97 22.54 -5.71
CA VAL A 131 -12.09 23.29 -6.28
C VAL A 131 -12.37 22.78 -7.69
N PHE A 132 -13.59 22.31 -7.92
CA PHE A 132 -14.03 21.75 -9.18
C PHE A 132 -14.70 22.83 -10.02
N VAL A 133 -14.14 23.11 -11.18
CA VAL A 133 -14.56 24.19 -12.07
C VAL A 133 -15.02 23.60 -13.39
N ASP A 134 -16.22 23.98 -13.82
CA ASP A 134 -16.72 23.70 -15.15
C ASP A 134 -15.81 24.39 -16.20
N PRO A 135 -15.14 23.63 -17.08
CA PRO A 135 -14.19 24.19 -18.02
C PRO A 135 -14.85 24.99 -19.16
N TYR A 136 -16.17 24.92 -19.34
CA TYR A 136 -16.92 25.63 -20.38
C TYR A 136 -17.56 26.92 -19.86
N THR A 137 -17.94 26.95 -18.58
CA THR A 137 -18.69 28.08 -18.00
C THR A 137 -17.94 28.83 -16.89
N ALA A 138 -16.80 28.30 -16.44
CA ALA A 138 -16.05 28.77 -15.26
C ALA A 138 -16.87 28.77 -13.96
N LYS A 139 -18.01 28.07 -13.91
CA LYS A 139 -18.79 27.90 -12.68
C LYS A 139 -18.11 26.91 -11.76
N VAL A 140 -18.02 27.26 -10.48
CA VAL A 140 -17.58 26.33 -9.44
C VAL A 140 -18.71 25.35 -9.15
N ARG A 141 -18.42 24.05 -9.32
CA ARG A 141 -19.35 22.93 -9.06
C ARG A 141 -19.28 22.45 -7.61
N GLY A 142 -18.15 22.65 -6.96
CA GLY A 142 -17.96 22.33 -5.56
C GLY A 142 -16.51 22.43 -5.14
N ALA A 143 -16.25 22.22 -3.86
CA ALA A 143 -14.92 22.14 -3.31
C ALA A 143 -14.87 20.97 -2.33
N LEU A 144 -13.95 20.03 -2.55
CA LEU A 144 -13.77 18.85 -1.71
C LEU A 144 -12.34 18.78 -1.23
N GLU A 145 -12.17 18.39 0.03
CA GLU A 145 -10.84 18.10 0.55
C GLU A 145 -10.23 16.91 -0.19
N GLN A 146 -8.94 17.04 -0.50
CA GLN A 146 -8.19 16.07 -1.27
C GLN A 146 -6.88 15.70 -0.56
N TYR A 147 -6.65 14.40 -0.40
CA TYR A 147 -5.44 13.84 0.20
C TYR A 147 -4.50 13.24 -0.84
N GLY A 148 -3.20 13.47 -0.64
CA GLY A 148 -2.12 12.79 -1.35
C GLY A 148 -2.02 13.13 -2.85
N SER A 149 -0.95 12.61 -3.47
CA SER A 149 -0.69 12.81 -4.91
C SER A 149 -1.67 12.05 -5.80
N SER A 150 -2.31 10.99 -5.31
CA SER A 150 -3.35 10.25 -6.03
C SER A 150 -4.66 11.04 -6.18
N GLY A 151 -4.83 12.12 -5.42
CA GLY A 151 -6.05 12.92 -5.40
C GLY A 151 -7.24 12.16 -4.83
N ALA A 152 -7.06 11.55 -3.66
CA ALA A 152 -8.13 10.90 -2.92
C ALA A 152 -9.14 11.94 -2.42
N LEU A 153 -10.43 11.74 -2.73
CA LEU A 153 -11.51 12.61 -2.24
C LEU A 153 -11.98 12.10 -0.86
N PRO A 154 -12.88 12.81 -0.16
CA PRO A 154 -13.16 12.54 1.25
C PRO A 154 -13.60 11.09 1.54
N LEU A 155 -14.31 10.44 0.60
CA LEU A 155 -14.73 9.05 0.77
C LEU A 155 -13.52 8.10 0.81
N ARG A 156 -12.62 8.22 -0.17
CA ARG A 156 -11.43 7.36 -0.24
C ARG A 156 -10.44 7.68 0.87
N THR A 157 -10.25 8.95 1.22
CA THR A 157 -9.41 9.37 2.35
C THR A 157 -9.91 8.75 3.64
N TRP A 158 -11.22 8.84 3.92
CA TRP A 158 -11.82 8.24 5.12
C TRP A 158 -11.58 6.72 5.19
N ILE A 159 -11.73 6.01 4.06
CA ILE A 159 -11.49 4.56 4.00
C ILE A 159 -10.00 4.24 4.22
N ASP A 160 -9.09 5.03 3.63
CA ASP A 160 -7.64 4.88 3.77
C ASP A 160 -7.20 5.02 5.23
N GLU A 161 -7.63 6.10 5.88
CA GLU A 161 -7.33 6.37 7.28
C GLU A 161 -7.88 5.27 8.19
N PHE A 162 -9.13 4.85 7.98
CA PHE A 162 -9.70 3.75 8.75
C PHE A 162 -8.95 2.42 8.50
N HIS A 163 -8.42 2.18 7.30
CA HIS A 163 -7.56 1.02 7.02
C HIS A 163 -6.20 1.11 7.71
N ARG A 164 -5.60 2.31 7.75
CA ARG A 164 -4.26 2.55 8.29
C ARG A 164 -4.23 2.60 9.81
N ASP A 165 -5.20 3.24 10.44
CA ASP A 165 -5.19 3.50 11.89
C ASP A 165 -6.55 3.32 12.59
N LEU A 166 -7.56 2.78 11.91
CA LEU A 166 -8.91 2.56 12.47
C LEU A 166 -9.59 3.83 13.00
N HIS A 167 -9.14 5.02 12.58
CA HIS A 167 -9.54 6.32 13.14
C HIS A 167 -9.28 6.47 14.64
N LEU A 168 -8.27 5.75 15.15
CA LEU A 168 -7.82 5.85 16.54
C LEU A 168 -6.52 6.68 16.67
N GLY A 169 -6.14 7.38 15.60
CA GLY A 169 -4.92 8.18 15.53
C GLY A 169 -3.66 7.35 15.78
N GLU A 170 -2.69 7.90 16.52
CA GLU A 170 -1.39 7.25 16.75
C GLU A 170 -1.51 5.84 17.34
N THR A 171 -2.44 5.63 18.27
CA THR A 171 -2.60 4.32 18.93
C THR A 171 -3.04 3.27 17.92
N GLY A 172 -3.99 3.63 17.05
CA GLY A 172 -4.45 2.75 15.99
C GLY A 172 -3.38 2.48 14.95
N ARG A 173 -2.59 3.50 14.60
CA ARG A 173 -1.44 3.35 13.70
C ARG A 173 -0.41 2.37 14.24
N LEU A 174 0.00 2.52 15.50
CA LEU A 174 0.93 1.59 16.15
C LEU A 174 0.36 0.17 16.19
N TYR A 175 -0.93 0.02 16.47
CA TYR A 175 -1.59 -1.28 16.46
C TYR A 175 -1.60 -1.92 15.06
N SER A 176 -1.96 -1.17 14.02
CA SER A 176 -1.94 -1.62 12.64
C SER A 176 -0.53 -1.98 12.16
N GLU A 177 0.47 -1.16 12.46
CA GLU A 177 1.87 -1.42 12.12
C GLU A 177 2.41 -2.66 12.85
N PHE A 178 2.05 -2.84 14.13
CA PHE A 178 2.38 -4.05 14.87
C PHE A 178 1.73 -5.29 14.25
N ALA A 179 0.44 -5.22 13.92
CA ALA A 179 -0.27 -6.33 13.28
C ALA A 179 0.33 -6.67 11.90
N ALA A 180 0.64 -5.67 11.08
CA ALA A 180 1.27 -5.83 9.77
C ALA A 180 2.68 -6.45 9.86
N SER A 181 3.50 -6.00 10.82
CA SER A 181 4.86 -6.51 11.02
C SER A 181 4.90 -7.95 11.53
N TRP A 182 3.89 -8.37 12.29
CA TRP A 182 3.78 -9.75 12.79
C TRP A 182 3.04 -10.70 11.86
N LEU A 183 2.34 -10.19 10.84
CA LEU A 183 1.53 -11.00 9.93
C LEU A 183 2.36 -12.12 9.27
N TRP A 184 3.53 -11.80 8.72
CA TRP A 184 4.40 -12.81 8.11
C TRP A 184 4.93 -13.83 9.12
N VAL A 185 5.19 -13.43 10.37
CA VAL A 185 5.65 -14.33 11.45
C VAL A 185 4.56 -15.34 11.77
N ILE A 186 3.32 -14.87 11.96
CA ILE A 186 2.16 -15.71 12.26
C ILE A 186 1.84 -16.64 11.09
N ALA A 187 1.90 -16.13 9.85
CA ALA A 187 1.70 -16.91 8.63
C ALA A 187 2.76 -18.00 8.46
N SER A 188 4.04 -17.67 8.68
CA SER A 188 5.15 -18.61 8.63
C SER A 188 5.04 -19.70 9.69
N ALA A 189 4.70 -19.32 10.94
CA ALA A 189 4.43 -20.28 12.01
C ALA A 189 3.27 -21.22 11.65
N GLY A 190 2.19 -20.69 11.06
CA GLY A 190 1.06 -21.46 10.55
C GLY A 190 1.47 -22.45 9.46
N LEU A 191 2.32 -22.03 8.52
CA LEU A 191 2.82 -22.86 7.42
C LEU A 191 3.69 -24.02 7.93
N VAL A 192 4.58 -23.75 8.90
CA VAL A 192 5.39 -24.80 9.55
C VAL A 192 4.49 -25.79 10.29
N LEU A 193 3.49 -25.30 11.04
CA LEU A 193 2.51 -26.16 11.73
C LEU A 193 1.72 -27.02 10.73
N TRP A 194 1.31 -26.45 9.60
CA TRP A 194 0.61 -27.15 8.53
C TRP A 194 1.47 -28.26 7.92
N PHE A 195 2.73 -27.97 7.56
CA PHE A 195 3.64 -28.97 6.99
C PHE A 195 3.91 -30.12 7.98
N SER A 196 4.15 -29.79 9.26
CA SER A 196 4.35 -30.79 10.31
C SER A 196 3.15 -31.72 10.47
N ARG A 197 1.93 -31.17 10.40
CA ARG A 197 0.68 -31.94 10.49
C ARG A 197 0.44 -32.77 9.24
N ARG A 198 0.70 -32.23 8.04
CA ARG A 198 0.57 -32.93 6.75
C ARG A 198 1.50 -34.14 6.68
N ARG A 199 2.74 -34.00 7.15
CA ARG A 199 3.71 -35.11 7.23
C ARG A 199 3.25 -36.21 8.20
N ALA A 200 2.70 -35.82 9.36
CA ALA A 200 2.25 -36.78 10.39
C ALA A 200 0.91 -37.47 10.09
N ARG A 201 0.03 -36.86 9.27
CA ARG A 201 -1.36 -37.33 9.07
C ARG A 201 -1.68 -37.76 7.63
N ARG A 202 -0.68 -38.21 6.86
CA ARG A 202 -0.85 -38.63 5.45
C ARG A 202 -1.99 -39.65 5.22
N LYS A 203 -2.38 -40.43 6.24
CA LYS A 203 -3.38 -41.52 6.13
C LYS A 203 -4.74 -41.26 6.82
N VAL A 204 -4.98 -40.11 7.45
CA VAL A 204 -6.22 -39.89 8.25
C VAL A 204 -6.92 -38.59 7.86
N ARG A 205 -7.93 -38.70 6.98
CA ARG A 205 -8.88 -37.62 6.67
C ARG A 205 -10.12 -37.79 7.55
N GLY A 206 -10.28 -36.91 8.55
CA GLY A 206 -11.55 -36.77 9.26
C GLY A 206 -12.37 -35.67 8.61
N THR A 207 -13.60 -35.96 8.21
CA THR A 207 -14.45 -35.07 7.40
C THR A 207 -15.45 -34.25 8.23
N THR A 208 -15.52 -34.45 9.54
CA THR A 208 -16.55 -33.84 10.40
C THR A 208 -15.98 -33.05 11.59
N GLY A 209 -16.79 -32.11 12.09
CA GLY A 209 -16.53 -31.32 13.30
C GLY A 209 -15.21 -30.53 13.27
N ARG A 210 -14.55 -30.44 14.44
CA ARG A 210 -13.27 -29.71 14.64
C ARG A 210 -12.18 -30.13 13.66
N ARG A 211 -12.14 -31.40 13.23
CA ARG A 211 -11.13 -31.88 12.27
C ARG A 211 -11.31 -31.26 10.89
N ARG A 212 -12.56 -31.06 10.44
CA ARG A 212 -12.88 -30.37 9.18
C ARG A 212 -12.45 -28.91 9.25
N THR A 213 -12.86 -28.17 10.29
CA THR A 213 -12.51 -26.74 10.45
C THR A 213 -11.00 -26.55 10.49
N LEU A 214 -10.28 -27.33 11.28
CA LEU A 214 -8.81 -27.28 11.33
C LEU A 214 -8.15 -27.75 10.03
N GLY A 215 -8.82 -28.58 9.23
CA GLY A 215 -8.37 -28.98 7.91
C GLY A 215 -8.51 -27.85 6.89
N LEU A 216 -9.68 -27.21 6.86
CA LEU A 216 -9.97 -26.05 6.02
C LEU A 216 -9.06 -24.87 6.35
N HIS A 217 -8.96 -24.48 7.63
CA HIS A 217 -8.03 -23.44 8.07
C HIS A 217 -6.58 -23.75 7.66
N GLY A 218 -6.15 -25.01 7.77
CA GLY A 218 -4.81 -25.41 7.33
C GLY A 218 -4.61 -25.27 5.83
N THR A 219 -5.55 -25.72 5.00
CA THR A 219 -5.44 -25.65 3.53
C THR A 219 -5.58 -24.21 3.02
N VAL A 220 -6.62 -23.50 3.45
CA VAL A 220 -6.85 -22.09 3.08
C VAL A 220 -5.72 -21.23 3.61
N GLY A 221 -5.29 -21.43 4.86
CA GLY A 221 -4.17 -20.72 5.45
C GLY A 221 -2.85 -20.96 4.74
N ALA A 222 -2.59 -22.17 4.23
CA ALA A 222 -1.38 -22.44 3.45
C ALA A 222 -1.34 -21.69 2.11
N TRP A 223 -2.49 -21.59 1.42
CA TRP A 223 -2.60 -20.76 0.21
C TRP A 223 -2.51 -19.27 0.54
N ALA A 224 -3.21 -18.82 1.58
CA ALA A 224 -3.20 -17.42 2.02
C ALA A 224 -1.83 -16.98 2.53
N ALA A 225 -1.02 -17.88 3.12
CA ALA A 225 0.30 -17.55 3.66
C ALA A 225 1.24 -16.94 2.60
N ALA A 226 1.17 -17.39 1.34
CA ALA A 226 1.95 -16.79 0.27
C ALA A 226 1.57 -15.31 0.07
N GLY A 227 0.26 -15.03 0.00
CA GLY A 227 -0.27 -13.67 -0.10
C GLY A 227 0.06 -12.83 1.12
N PHE A 228 -0.06 -13.38 2.34
CA PHE A 228 0.28 -12.65 3.58
C PHE A 228 1.76 -12.33 3.70
N ILE A 229 2.66 -13.23 3.31
CA ILE A 229 4.10 -12.96 3.30
C ILE A 229 4.42 -11.86 2.29
N PHE A 230 3.84 -11.95 1.09
CA PHE A 230 3.99 -10.92 0.06
C PHE A 230 3.47 -9.55 0.54
N LEU A 231 2.23 -9.49 1.06
CA LEU A 231 1.61 -8.28 1.58
C LEU A 231 2.38 -7.70 2.77
N SER A 232 2.96 -8.54 3.63
CA SER A 232 3.80 -8.05 4.74
C SER A 232 5.07 -7.39 4.20
N ALA A 233 5.75 -8.02 3.24
CA ALA A 233 6.96 -7.47 2.65
C ALA A 233 6.69 -6.13 1.93
N THR A 234 5.60 -6.05 1.16
CA THR A 234 5.24 -4.81 0.45
C THR A 234 4.62 -3.78 1.37
N GLY A 235 3.78 -4.16 2.32
CA GLY A 235 3.09 -3.23 3.21
C GLY A 235 4.02 -2.55 4.21
N LEU A 236 5.05 -3.25 4.69
CA LEU A 236 6.00 -2.69 5.64
C LEU A 236 6.81 -1.53 5.06
N THR A 237 7.05 -1.48 3.74
CA THR A 237 7.76 -0.36 3.11
C THR A 237 6.97 0.95 3.15
N TRP A 238 5.66 0.89 3.38
CA TRP A 238 4.78 2.07 3.48
C TRP A 238 4.43 2.44 4.92
N SER A 239 4.91 1.68 5.90
CA SER A 239 4.66 1.96 7.32
C SER A 239 5.58 3.07 7.84
N THR A 240 5.13 3.79 8.86
CA THR A 240 5.84 4.97 9.38
C THR A 240 7.17 4.55 10.01
N TYR A 241 7.15 3.53 10.88
CA TYR A 241 8.35 3.09 11.59
C TYR A 241 9.10 2.01 10.83
N ALA A 242 8.44 0.94 10.36
CA ALA A 242 9.16 -0.11 9.65
C ALA A 242 9.62 0.35 8.25
N GLY A 243 8.88 1.27 7.60
CA GLY A 243 9.27 1.87 6.34
C GLY A 243 10.49 2.78 6.49
N ALA A 244 10.57 3.60 7.54
CA ALA A 244 11.76 4.40 7.84
C ALA A 244 13.01 3.52 8.02
N ASN A 245 12.90 2.41 8.77
CA ASN A 245 14.02 1.47 8.92
C ASN A 245 14.42 0.82 7.58
N ILE A 246 13.45 0.52 6.70
CA ILE A 246 13.74 -0.01 5.36
C ILE A 246 14.41 1.05 4.48
N GLU A 247 14.00 2.31 4.59
CA GLU A 247 14.62 3.43 3.87
C GLU A 247 16.06 3.64 4.31
N ASP A 248 16.33 3.65 5.62
CA ASP A 248 17.70 3.73 6.17
C ASP A 248 18.59 2.60 5.64
N LEU A 249 18.04 1.38 5.57
CA LEU A 249 18.75 0.24 4.98
C LEU A 249 19.03 0.44 3.49
N ARG A 250 18.09 0.98 2.70
CA ARG A 250 18.30 1.26 1.28
C ARG A 250 19.35 2.34 1.05
N VAL A 251 19.32 3.40 1.86
CA VAL A 251 20.34 4.45 1.85
C VAL A 251 21.72 3.87 2.17
N SER A 252 21.82 3.00 3.18
CA SER A 252 23.08 2.34 3.54
C SER A 252 23.64 1.40 2.46
N LEU A 253 22.79 0.97 1.53
CA LEU A 253 23.12 0.07 0.42
C LEU A 253 23.27 0.81 -0.92
N ASP A 254 23.27 2.15 -0.91
CA ASP A 254 23.31 3.01 -2.11
C ASP A 254 22.19 2.70 -3.12
N GLN A 255 21.02 2.24 -2.66
CA GLN A 255 19.86 1.91 -3.48
C GLN A 255 18.83 3.05 -3.55
N THR A 256 19.29 4.31 -3.56
CA THR A 256 18.40 5.48 -3.66
C THR A 256 18.05 5.80 -5.10
N THR A 257 16.85 6.35 -5.33
CA THR A 257 16.43 6.80 -6.67
C THR A 257 17.16 8.11 -7.01
N PRO A 258 17.90 8.20 -8.14
CA PRO A 258 18.55 9.44 -8.54
C PRO A 258 17.50 10.52 -8.87
N SER A 259 17.67 11.72 -8.30
CA SER A 259 16.84 12.89 -8.60
C SER A 259 17.46 13.74 -9.70
N VAL A 260 16.66 14.18 -10.67
CA VAL A 260 17.07 15.20 -11.66
C VAL A 260 16.61 16.58 -11.21
N SER A 261 17.54 17.52 -11.08
CA SER A 261 17.23 18.93 -10.83
C SER A 261 16.90 19.60 -12.16
N ALA A 262 15.63 19.92 -12.41
CA ALA A 262 15.25 20.76 -13.54
C ALA A 262 15.59 22.23 -13.20
N SER A 263 16.86 22.61 -13.34
CA SER A 263 17.20 24.03 -13.45
C SER A 263 16.79 24.47 -14.85
N ALA A 264 15.62 25.11 -14.96
CA ALA A 264 15.25 25.86 -16.14
C ALA A 264 16.12 27.14 -16.22
N THR A 265 17.40 26.97 -16.53
CA THR A 265 18.32 28.05 -16.91
C THR A 265 18.83 27.74 -18.31
N GLY A 266 18.09 28.23 -19.30
CA GLY A 266 18.39 28.03 -20.70
C GLY A 266 17.31 28.61 -21.58
N GLY A 267 17.12 29.93 -21.52
CA GLY A 267 16.48 30.67 -22.59
C GLY A 267 17.36 30.53 -23.84
N GLY A 268 17.14 29.45 -24.60
CA GLY A 268 17.70 29.28 -25.93
C GLY A 268 16.88 30.09 -26.90
N GLU A 269 17.45 31.20 -27.35
CA GLU A 269 16.94 32.01 -28.45
C GLU A 269 16.66 31.11 -29.68
N HIS A 270 15.43 31.20 -30.18
CA HIS A 270 15.05 30.62 -31.46
C HIS A 270 15.70 31.43 -32.60
N SER A 271 16.97 31.15 -32.91
CA SER A 271 17.63 31.69 -34.10
C SER A 271 17.70 30.65 -35.22
N GLY A 272 16.80 30.80 -36.20
CA GLY A 272 17.05 30.60 -37.62
C GLY A 272 17.53 29.23 -38.11
N HIS A 273 16.62 28.45 -38.69
CA HIS A 273 16.98 27.45 -39.70
C HIS A 273 17.48 28.16 -40.97
N GLY A 274 18.79 28.33 -41.07
CA GLY A 274 19.47 28.70 -42.31
C GLY A 274 19.53 27.52 -43.27
N ALA A 275 18.79 27.63 -44.38
CA ALA A 275 19.01 26.83 -45.58
C ALA A 275 20.28 27.30 -46.29
N ALA A 276 21.04 26.34 -46.80
CA ALA A 276 22.34 26.56 -47.45
C ALA A 276 22.23 27.13 -48.88
N ALA A 277 23.28 27.89 -49.21
CA ALA A 277 23.90 28.10 -50.52
C ALA A 277 23.27 29.08 -51.53
N GLY A 278 24.01 30.16 -51.80
CA GLY A 278 23.82 31.07 -52.93
C GLY A 278 24.86 32.19 -52.92
N ALA A 279 25.87 32.06 -53.77
CA ALA A 279 27.10 32.86 -53.87
C ALA A 279 26.96 34.38 -54.06
N GLY A 280 27.99 35.12 -53.63
CA GLY A 280 28.51 36.29 -54.35
C GLY A 280 28.73 37.56 -53.53
N GLY A 281 29.98 38.05 -53.50
CA GLY A 281 30.26 39.48 -53.45
C GLY A 281 31.12 39.99 -52.30
N ASP A 282 32.36 40.36 -52.63
CA ASP A 282 33.32 41.17 -51.87
C ASP A 282 32.71 42.38 -51.14
N ALA A 283 33.22 42.68 -49.94
CA ALA A 283 34.11 43.84 -49.69
C ALA A 283 34.12 44.28 -48.20
N ALA A 284 35.32 44.25 -47.63
CA ALA A 284 35.99 45.32 -46.86
C ALA A 284 35.47 45.84 -45.49
N HIS A 285 36.45 45.87 -44.55
CA HIS A 285 36.62 46.74 -43.36
C HIS A 285 35.56 46.64 -42.23
N GLY A 286 35.89 46.61 -40.94
CA GLY A 286 37.15 46.69 -40.20
C GLY A 286 36.87 46.74 -38.68
N VAL A 287 37.83 46.20 -37.91
CA VAL A 287 38.34 46.64 -36.58
C VAL A 287 37.35 47.05 -35.46
N GLY A 288 37.45 46.37 -34.31
CA GLY A 288 37.80 47.07 -33.06
C GLY A 288 36.91 46.92 -31.81
N LEU A 289 37.41 46.12 -30.87
CA LEU A 289 37.58 46.37 -29.42
C LEU A 289 36.38 46.56 -28.47
N ASP A 290 36.30 45.61 -27.53
CA ASP A 290 36.31 45.70 -26.07
C ASP A 290 35.50 46.79 -25.34
N LYS A 291 34.54 46.33 -24.52
CA LYS A 291 34.49 46.52 -23.05
C LYS A 291 33.51 45.55 -22.41
#